data_AF-A0AAD1DT14-F1
#
_entry.id   AF-A0AAD1DT14-F1
#
_cell.length_a   1.000
_cell.length_b   1.000
_cell.length_c   1.000
_cell.angle_alpha   90.00
_cell.angle_beta   90.00
_cell.angle_gamma   90.00
#
_symmetry.space_group_name_H-M   'P 1'
#
loop_
_entity.id
_entity.type
_entity.pdbx_description
1 polymer ?
#
loop_
_entity_poly.entity_id
_entity_poly.type
_entity_poly.pdbx_seq_one_letter_code
_entity_poly.pdbx_strand_id
1 'polypeptide(L)'
;MKIFNFFKKKDIQPFQKELEKLIPKEEEKTHEFIERCQFLKEEIGFEVPLSVIETFKRHDLPKHNYYYSIFWHVDDDSFNIFYTEAFIELVVSRYKEIHGQDVDLTELSMLLDEAIYEYRIKEKCFDRTNLAFDFINKCYEEFRRSGEELILTMDLGHYDHLILNKEEKGNIADSISSYTTTAGIKYKILTEFRPLPEVIRETLDRQKNNY
;
A
#
# COMPACT_ATOMS: atom_id res chain seq x y z
N MET A 1 -62.43 -22.80 -50.50
CA MET A 1 -62.42 -21.40 -50.99
C MET A 1 -61.33 -20.62 -50.25
N LYS A 2 -60.47 -19.94 -51.00
CA LYS A 2 -59.46 -18.98 -50.53
C LYS A 2 -60.16 -17.73 -49.98
N ILE A 3 -59.59 -17.06 -48.98
CA ILE A 3 -59.37 -15.60 -49.00
C ILE A 3 -58.12 -15.31 -48.16
N PHE A 4 -57.15 -14.66 -48.81
CA PHE A 4 -55.96 -14.05 -48.25
C PHE A 4 -56.35 -12.77 -47.49
N ASN A 5 -55.68 -12.48 -46.37
CA ASN A 5 -55.50 -11.12 -45.91
C ASN A 5 -54.00 -10.83 -45.73
N PHE A 6 -53.45 -10.30 -46.82
CA PHE A 6 -52.27 -9.45 -46.88
C PHE A 6 -52.63 -8.12 -46.22
N PHE A 7 -51.86 -7.60 -45.25
CA PHE A 7 -51.55 -6.16 -45.13
C PHE A 7 -50.52 -5.88 -44.02
N LYS A 8 -49.36 -5.37 -44.49
CA LYS A 8 -48.48 -4.35 -43.87
C LYS A 8 -47.76 -4.69 -42.56
N LYS A 9 -46.55 -5.27 -42.71
CA LYS A 9 -45.39 -4.83 -41.91
C LYS A 9 -45.19 -3.34 -42.16
N LYS A 10 -45.38 -2.51 -41.13
CA LYS A 10 -44.83 -1.15 -41.08
C LYS A 10 -43.55 -1.22 -40.29
N ASP A 11 -42.45 -0.89 -40.96
CA ASP A 11 -41.14 -0.63 -40.37
C ASP A 11 -41.26 0.44 -39.28
N ILE A 12 -41.15 0.03 -38.02
CA ILE A 12 -40.92 0.92 -36.89
C ILE A 12 -39.82 0.26 -36.05
N GLN A 13 -38.56 0.55 -36.41
CA GLN A 13 -37.45 0.90 -35.51
C GLN A 13 -36.08 0.68 -36.18
N PRO A 14 -35.67 1.52 -37.16
CA PRO A 14 -34.27 1.93 -37.27
C PRO A 14 -33.92 3.01 -36.23
N PHE A 15 -34.93 3.75 -35.77
CA PHE A 15 -34.74 5.01 -35.02
C PHE A 15 -34.24 4.82 -33.58
N GLN A 16 -34.50 3.68 -32.93
CA GLN A 16 -33.95 3.40 -31.59
C GLN A 16 -32.46 3.04 -31.63
N LYS A 17 -31.99 2.39 -32.70
CA LYS A 17 -30.57 2.03 -32.87
C LYS A 17 -29.67 3.20 -33.28
N GLU A 18 -30.25 4.25 -33.89
CA GLU A 18 -29.52 5.49 -34.17
C GLU A 18 -29.50 6.44 -32.97
N LEU A 19 -30.52 6.43 -32.11
CA LEU A 19 -30.54 7.25 -30.90
C LEU A 19 -29.51 6.77 -29.85
N GLU A 20 -29.31 5.46 -29.70
CA GLU A 20 -28.28 4.89 -28.81
C GLU A 20 -26.84 5.21 -29.27
N LYS A 21 -26.63 5.60 -30.53
CA LYS A 21 -25.33 6.05 -31.05
C LYS A 21 -25.09 7.56 -30.90
N LEU A 22 -26.11 8.32 -30.53
CA LEU A 22 -26.07 9.78 -30.39
C LEU A 22 -26.05 10.25 -28.93
N ILE A 23 -26.22 9.33 -27.97
CA ILE A 23 -25.84 9.58 -26.59
C ILE A 23 -24.32 9.38 -26.56
N PRO A 24 -23.51 10.43 -26.33
CA PRO A 24 -22.12 10.20 -25.98
C PRO A 24 -22.18 9.22 -24.81
N LYS A 25 -21.55 8.04 -24.94
CA LYS A 25 -21.09 7.36 -23.73
C LYS A 25 -20.24 8.43 -23.07
N GLU A 26 -20.76 9.06 -22.02
CA GLU A 26 -19.89 9.73 -21.06
C GLU A 26 -18.88 8.64 -20.72
N GLU A 27 -17.66 8.79 -21.25
CA GLU A 27 -16.52 8.10 -20.70
C GLU A 27 -16.61 8.44 -19.22
N GLU A 28 -16.96 7.46 -18.39
CA GLU A 28 -16.97 7.63 -16.94
C GLU A 28 -15.64 8.27 -16.62
N LYS A 29 -15.67 9.56 -16.23
CA LYS A 29 -14.44 10.27 -15.92
C LYS A 29 -13.78 9.48 -14.80
N THR A 30 -12.67 8.83 -15.13
CA THR A 30 -11.89 8.08 -14.17
C THR A 30 -11.57 9.03 -13.02
N HIS A 31 -11.89 8.60 -11.80
CA HIS A 31 -11.63 9.41 -10.62
C HIS A 31 -10.14 9.74 -10.57
N GLU A 32 -9.78 11.00 -10.33
CA GLU A 32 -8.39 11.47 -10.42
C GLU A 32 -7.41 10.63 -9.58
N PHE A 33 -7.87 10.15 -8.42
CA PHE A 33 -7.10 9.24 -7.58
C PHE A 33 -6.75 7.91 -8.25
N ILE A 34 -7.63 7.35 -9.07
CA ILE A 34 -7.40 6.09 -9.79
C ILE A 34 -6.26 6.30 -10.79
N GLU A 35 -6.30 7.40 -11.54
CA GLU A 35 -5.22 7.78 -12.47
C GLU A 35 -3.90 7.95 -11.72
N ARG A 36 -3.94 8.58 -10.54
CA ARG A 36 -2.76 8.72 -9.68
C ARG A 36 -2.22 7.38 -9.19
N CYS A 37 -3.09 6.46 -8.76
CA CYS A 37 -2.69 5.12 -8.35
C CYS A 37 -2.05 4.34 -9.50
N GLN A 38 -2.58 4.48 -10.71
CA GLN A 38 -1.99 3.87 -11.90
C GLN A 38 -0.60 4.45 -12.21
N PHE A 39 -0.44 5.78 -12.15
CA PHE A 39 0.85 6.43 -12.29
C PHE A 39 1.88 5.93 -11.27
N LEU A 40 1.51 5.82 -9.98
CA LEU A 40 2.40 5.33 -8.93
C LEU A 40 2.85 3.88 -9.19
N LYS A 41 1.94 3.04 -9.68
CA LYS A 41 2.28 1.67 -10.07
C LYS A 41 3.26 1.63 -11.23
N GLU A 42 3.07 2.47 -12.24
CA GLU A 42 3.90 2.49 -13.45
C GLU A 42 5.31 3.06 -13.18
N GLU A 43 5.40 4.16 -12.43
CA GLU A 43 6.68 4.85 -12.21
C GLU A 43 7.56 4.17 -11.16
N ILE A 44 6.97 3.86 -10.00
CA ILE A 44 7.71 3.40 -8.81
C ILE A 44 7.32 1.98 -8.36
N GLY A 45 6.45 1.30 -9.11
CA GLY A 45 6.03 -0.06 -8.78
C GLY A 45 5.11 -0.15 -7.54
N PHE A 46 4.60 0.98 -7.05
CA PHE A 46 3.78 1.03 -5.84
C PHE A 46 2.31 0.73 -6.16
N GLU A 47 1.78 -0.34 -5.58
CA GLU A 47 0.37 -0.73 -5.73
C GLU A 47 -0.44 -0.28 -4.50
N VAL A 48 -1.27 0.75 -4.67
CA VAL A 48 -2.17 1.21 -3.61
C VAL A 48 -3.25 0.15 -3.33
N PRO A 49 -3.50 -0.25 -2.07
CA PRO A 49 -4.54 -1.22 -1.75
C PRO A 49 -5.92 -0.76 -2.19
N LEU A 50 -6.74 -1.69 -2.72
CA LEU A 50 -8.10 -1.38 -3.15
C LEU A 50 -8.96 -0.77 -2.04
N SER A 51 -8.78 -1.21 -0.79
CA SER A 51 -9.48 -0.63 0.38
C SER A 51 -9.18 0.87 0.54
N VAL A 52 -7.93 1.28 0.31
CA VAL A 52 -7.50 2.68 0.36
C VAL A 52 -8.08 3.46 -0.81
N ILE A 53 -8.03 2.90 -2.02
CA ILE A 53 -8.62 3.51 -3.23
C ILE A 53 -10.11 3.80 -3.04
N GLU A 54 -10.88 2.79 -2.61
CA GLU A 54 -12.33 2.94 -2.41
C GLU A 54 -12.66 3.90 -1.26
N THR A 55 -11.82 3.96 -0.24
CA THR A 55 -11.98 4.91 0.87
C THR A 55 -11.85 6.34 0.36
N PHE A 56 -10.78 6.68 -0.34
CA PHE A 56 -10.58 8.05 -0.81
C PHE A 56 -11.57 8.45 -1.90
N LYS A 57 -11.95 7.55 -2.80
CA LYS A 57 -13.03 7.79 -3.78
C LYS A 57 -14.36 8.13 -3.12
N ARG A 58 -14.70 7.49 -1.99
CA ARG A 58 -15.96 7.73 -1.28
C ARG A 58 -15.98 9.08 -0.58
N HIS A 59 -14.84 9.51 -0.04
CA HIS A 59 -14.76 10.72 0.78
C HIS A 59 -14.46 11.99 -0.03
N ASP A 60 -14.09 11.87 -1.31
CA ASP A 60 -13.78 13.00 -2.23
C ASP A 60 -12.93 14.09 -1.56
N LEU A 61 -11.85 13.65 -0.91
CA LEU A 61 -11.00 14.54 -0.11
C LEU A 61 -10.20 15.48 -1.02
N PRO A 62 -9.99 16.75 -0.61
CA PRO A 62 -9.14 17.65 -1.37
C PRO A 62 -7.69 17.16 -1.35
N LYS A 63 -6.93 17.43 -2.42
CA LYS A 63 -5.52 16.98 -2.57
C LYS A 63 -4.59 17.36 -1.43
N HIS A 64 -4.88 18.44 -0.72
CA HIS A 64 -4.09 18.93 0.42
C HIS A 64 -4.54 18.32 1.77
N ASN A 65 -5.50 17.39 1.77
CA ASN A 65 -5.90 16.68 2.97
C ASN A 65 -4.72 15.84 3.49
N TYR A 66 -4.47 15.92 4.79
CA TYR A 66 -3.36 15.28 5.48
C TYR A 66 -3.14 13.80 5.12
N TYR A 67 -4.20 12.99 5.13
CA TYR A 67 -4.10 11.55 4.84
C TYR A 67 -3.98 11.22 3.35
N TYR A 68 -4.31 12.17 2.49
CA TYR A 68 -4.45 11.98 1.05
C TYR A 68 -3.31 12.61 0.25
N SER A 69 -2.70 13.69 0.78
CA SER A 69 -1.68 14.48 0.08
C SER A 69 -0.42 13.68 -0.21
N ILE A 70 -0.08 12.70 0.64
CA ILE A 70 1.13 11.90 0.47
C ILE A 70 1.18 11.20 -0.90
N PHE A 71 0.02 10.75 -1.42
CA PHE A 71 -0.03 10.09 -2.73
C PHE A 71 0.37 11.00 -3.88
N TRP A 72 0.30 12.32 -3.72
CA TRP A 72 0.69 13.31 -4.74
C TRP A 72 2.17 13.71 -4.67
N HIS A 73 2.83 13.42 -3.56
CA HIS A 73 4.19 13.85 -3.24
C HIS A 73 5.10 12.67 -2.85
N VAL A 74 4.80 11.47 -3.35
CA VAL A 74 5.57 10.26 -3.06
C VAL A 74 7.00 10.38 -3.59
N ASP A 75 7.94 10.08 -2.70
CA ASP A 75 9.37 9.86 -2.94
C ASP A 75 9.84 8.60 -2.18
N ASP A 76 11.13 8.30 -2.23
CA ASP A 76 11.71 7.13 -1.55
C ASP A 76 11.53 7.22 -0.01
N ASP A 77 11.57 8.43 0.56
CA ASP A 77 11.44 8.69 2.01
C ASP A 77 9.98 8.61 2.49
N SER A 78 9.02 8.55 1.56
CA SER A 78 7.59 8.44 1.87
C SER A 78 7.20 7.06 2.44
N PHE A 79 8.08 6.07 2.35
CA PHE A 79 7.82 4.70 2.76
C PHE A 79 8.66 4.31 3.97
N ASN A 80 8.03 3.58 4.88
CA ASN A 80 8.75 2.92 5.98
C ASN A 80 8.53 1.42 5.90
N ILE A 81 9.56 0.65 6.20
CA ILE A 81 9.43 -0.78 6.42
C ILE A 81 9.52 -1.11 7.91
N PHE A 82 8.80 -2.13 8.35
CA PHE A 82 8.87 -2.64 9.70
C PHE A 82 9.16 -4.13 9.67
N TYR A 83 10.13 -4.54 10.50
CA TYR A 83 10.48 -5.94 10.66
C TYR A 83 9.37 -6.70 11.37
N THR A 84 9.14 -7.93 10.93
CA THR A 84 8.29 -8.89 11.65
C THR A 84 9.14 -9.76 12.54
N GLU A 85 8.54 -10.32 13.59
CA GLU A 85 9.21 -11.26 14.49
C GLU A 85 9.86 -12.42 13.72
N ALA A 86 9.10 -13.05 12.83
CA ALA A 86 9.59 -14.15 12.00
C ALA A 86 10.79 -13.78 11.12
N PHE A 87 10.85 -12.54 10.61
CA PHE A 87 12.00 -12.07 9.85
C PHE A 87 13.24 -11.92 10.74
N ILE A 88 13.08 -11.34 11.93
CA ILE A 88 14.19 -11.18 12.88
C ILE A 88 14.72 -12.55 13.33
N GLU A 89 13.84 -13.51 13.61
CA GLU A 89 14.25 -14.89 13.94
C GLU A 89 15.06 -15.53 12.81
N LEU A 90 14.59 -15.40 11.55
CA LEU A 90 15.29 -15.92 10.39
C LEU A 90 16.69 -15.31 10.25
N VAL A 91 16.78 -13.98 10.29
CA VAL A 91 18.05 -13.25 10.12
C VAL A 91 19.04 -13.66 11.21
N VAL A 92 18.63 -13.69 12.48
CA VAL A 92 19.50 -14.10 13.59
C VAL A 92 19.93 -15.56 13.46
N SER A 93 19.02 -16.46 13.06
CA SER A 93 19.36 -17.87 12.82
C SER A 93 20.44 -18.00 11.74
N ARG A 94 20.25 -17.34 10.58
CA ARG A 94 21.21 -17.38 9.48
C ARG A 94 22.55 -16.75 9.86
N TYR A 95 22.54 -15.70 10.66
CA TYR A 95 23.78 -15.06 11.13
C TYR A 95 24.57 -16.01 12.06
N LYS A 96 23.89 -16.66 13.00
CA LYS A 96 24.51 -17.65 13.91
C LYS A 96 25.00 -18.91 13.20
N GLU A 97 24.35 -19.32 12.11
CA GLU A 97 24.84 -20.43 11.27
C GLU A 97 26.19 -20.12 10.61
N ILE A 98 26.41 -18.86 10.21
CA ILE A 98 27.64 -18.41 9.54
C ILE A 98 28.76 -18.13 10.55
N HIS A 99 28.44 -17.48 11.67
CA HIS A 99 29.42 -16.92 12.60
C HIS A 99 29.56 -17.71 13.92
N GLY A 100 28.69 -18.69 14.17
CA GLY A 100 28.66 -19.48 15.40
C GLY A 100 27.53 -19.06 16.36
N GLN A 101 27.13 -19.98 17.24
CA GLN A 101 25.95 -19.80 18.10
C GLN A 101 26.09 -18.70 19.15
N ASP A 102 27.32 -18.46 19.62
CA ASP A 102 27.66 -17.47 20.65
C ASP A 102 28.18 -16.13 20.07
N VAL A 103 27.95 -15.88 18.77
CA VAL A 103 28.38 -14.63 18.11
C VAL A 103 27.71 -13.40 18.74
N ASP A 104 28.46 -12.31 18.88
CA ASP A 104 27.91 -10.99 19.24
C ASP A 104 27.02 -10.46 18.10
N LEU A 105 25.81 -10.03 18.45
CA LEU A 105 24.82 -9.55 17.50
C LEU A 105 24.86 -8.03 17.30
N THR A 106 25.80 -7.32 17.93
CA THR A 106 25.92 -5.86 17.85
C THR A 106 26.02 -5.37 16.41
N GLU A 107 26.90 -5.97 15.60
CA GLU A 107 27.05 -5.60 14.18
C GLU A 107 25.77 -5.87 13.38
N LEU A 108 25.13 -7.01 13.63
CA LEU A 108 23.87 -7.35 12.97
C LEU A 108 22.75 -6.37 13.33
N SER A 109 22.66 -5.98 14.60
CA SER A 109 21.67 -5.00 15.07
C SER A 109 21.86 -3.65 14.37
N MET A 110 23.10 -3.17 14.29
CA MET A 110 23.40 -1.91 13.57
C MET A 110 23.03 -2.01 12.09
N LEU A 111 23.34 -3.14 11.46
CA LEU A 111 23.03 -3.36 10.05
C LEU A 111 21.52 -3.36 9.78
N LEU A 112 20.73 -3.96 10.68
CA LEU A 112 19.26 -3.95 10.60
C LEU A 112 18.69 -2.55 10.82
N ASP A 113 19.25 -1.78 11.75
CA ASP A 113 18.84 -0.39 12.01
C ASP A 113 19.15 0.54 10.83
N GLU A 114 20.23 0.30 10.09
CA GLU A 114 20.55 1.05 8.87
C GLU A 114 19.68 0.61 7.69
N ALA A 115 19.52 -0.70 7.48
CA ALA A 115 18.80 -1.25 6.34
C ALA A 115 17.33 -0.79 6.26
N ILE A 116 16.70 -0.50 7.40
CA ILE A 116 15.29 -0.09 7.45
C ILE A 116 14.97 1.16 6.61
N TYR A 117 15.95 2.06 6.46
CA TYR A 117 15.82 3.30 5.70
C TYR A 117 16.25 3.16 4.22
N GLU A 118 16.77 2.00 3.84
CA GLU A 118 17.39 1.77 2.53
C GLU A 118 16.60 0.74 1.71
N TYR A 119 15.31 0.57 2.03
CA TYR A 119 14.43 -0.32 1.28
C TYR A 119 13.92 0.33 0.00
N ARG A 120 14.18 -0.30 -1.15
CA ARG A 120 13.75 0.18 -2.45
C ARG A 120 12.47 -0.53 -2.89
N ILE A 121 11.36 0.21 -2.95
CA ILE A 121 10.01 -0.32 -3.24
C ILE A 121 9.94 -0.99 -4.61
N LYS A 122 10.51 -0.35 -5.63
CA LYS A 122 10.45 -0.83 -7.02
C LYS A 122 11.19 -2.15 -7.19
N GLU A 123 12.39 -2.26 -6.63
CA GLU A 123 13.24 -3.45 -6.67
C GLU A 123 12.81 -4.51 -5.65
N LYS A 124 12.00 -4.11 -4.65
CA LYS A 124 11.53 -4.93 -3.54
C LYS A 124 12.68 -5.59 -2.78
N CYS A 125 13.71 -4.81 -2.50
CA CYS A 125 14.90 -5.24 -1.76
C CYS A 125 15.55 -4.04 -1.07
N PHE A 126 16.48 -4.31 -0.16
CA PHE A 126 17.38 -3.30 0.40
C PHE A 126 18.40 -2.86 -0.65
N ASP A 127 18.94 -1.65 -0.53
CA ASP A 127 19.87 -1.06 -1.49
C ASP A 127 21.04 -2.00 -1.83
N ARG A 128 21.09 -2.45 -3.09
CA ARG A 128 22.10 -3.39 -3.58
C ARG A 128 23.43 -2.71 -3.93
N THR A 129 23.49 -1.38 -3.90
CA THR A 129 24.75 -0.65 -4.08
C THR A 129 25.60 -0.69 -2.80
N ASN A 130 24.96 -0.92 -1.64
CA ASN A 130 25.63 -1.14 -0.37
C ASN A 130 25.82 -2.65 -0.11
N LEU A 131 27.04 -3.13 -0.29
CA LEU A 131 27.40 -4.55 -0.07
C LEU A 131 27.14 -5.02 1.37
N ALA A 132 27.04 -4.11 2.35
CA ALA A 132 26.68 -4.48 3.71
C ALA A 132 25.28 -5.13 3.77
N PHE A 133 24.36 -4.75 2.89
CA PHE A 133 23.00 -5.28 2.87
C PHE A 133 22.86 -6.62 2.15
N ASP A 134 23.91 -7.18 1.55
CA ASP A 134 23.86 -8.46 0.83
C ASP A 134 23.33 -9.61 1.71
N PHE A 135 23.76 -9.63 2.97
CA PHE A 135 23.29 -10.64 3.92
C PHE A 135 21.79 -10.49 4.22
N ILE A 136 21.34 -9.27 4.50
CA ILE A 136 19.93 -8.97 4.79
C ILE A 136 19.06 -9.25 3.57
N ASN A 137 19.52 -8.88 2.37
CA ASN A 137 18.84 -9.16 1.11
C ASN A 137 18.67 -10.66 0.86
N LYS A 138 19.69 -11.48 1.12
CA LYS A 138 19.58 -12.95 1.03
C LYS A 138 18.53 -13.50 1.98
N CYS A 139 18.54 -13.04 3.24
CA CYS A 139 17.54 -13.44 4.23
C CYS A 139 16.13 -13.00 3.80
N TYR A 140 15.98 -11.80 3.24
CA TYR A 140 14.69 -11.30 2.79
C TYR A 140 14.16 -12.02 1.54
N GLU A 141 15.05 -12.42 0.62
CA GLU A 141 14.66 -13.28 -0.50
C GLU A 141 14.18 -14.65 -0.03
N GLU A 142 14.83 -15.25 0.96
CA GLU A 142 14.38 -16.49 1.59
C GLU A 142 13.02 -16.29 2.27
N PHE A 143 12.86 -15.21 3.04
CA PHE A 143 11.62 -14.87 3.72
C PHE A 143 10.45 -14.74 2.74
N ARG A 144 10.64 -14.01 1.63
CA ARG A 144 9.61 -13.88 0.59
C ARG A 144 9.25 -15.19 -0.10
N ARG A 145 10.22 -16.09 -0.29
CA ARG A 145 9.95 -17.41 -0.88
C ARG A 145 9.05 -18.28 0.00
N SER A 146 9.01 -18.03 1.31
CA SER A 146 8.08 -18.70 2.23
C SER A 146 6.62 -18.18 2.12
N GLY A 147 6.39 -17.09 1.37
CA GLY A 147 5.11 -16.41 1.31
C GLY A 147 4.95 -15.29 2.34
N GLU A 148 5.97 -15.07 3.18
CA GLU A 148 6.00 -13.98 4.16
C GLU A 148 6.54 -12.68 3.56
N GLU A 149 6.23 -11.55 4.22
CA GLU A 149 6.67 -10.23 3.79
C GLU A 149 6.89 -9.32 5.01
N LEU A 150 7.76 -8.31 4.87
CA LEU A 150 7.89 -7.23 5.84
C LEU A 150 6.65 -6.34 5.79
N ILE A 151 6.40 -5.56 6.83
CA ILE A 151 5.28 -4.61 6.81
C ILE A 151 5.75 -3.34 6.10
N LEU A 152 5.06 -2.96 5.04
CA LEU A 152 5.29 -1.75 4.28
C LEU A 152 4.23 -0.72 4.63
N THR A 153 4.66 0.49 4.96
CA THR A 153 3.78 1.61 5.27
C THR A 153 4.14 2.88 4.51
N MET A 154 3.18 3.80 4.40
CA MET A 154 3.41 5.20 4.03
C MET A 154 3.44 6.07 5.28
N ASP A 155 4.41 6.98 5.38
CA ASP A 155 4.54 7.93 6.50
C ASP A 155 3.54 9.08 6.34
N LEU A 156 2.46 9.07 7.09
CA LEU A 156 1.48 10.16 7.04
C LEU A 156 1.93 11.38 7.85
N GLY A 157 3.06 11.31 8.56
CA GLY A 157 3.49 12.28 9.55
C GLY A 157 2.92 12.00 10.94
N HIS A 158 3.41 12.73 11.96
CA HIS A 158 2.96 12.59 13.35
C HIS A 158 2.95 11.14 13.89
N TYR A 159 3.87 10.30 13.39
CA TYR A 159 3.99 8.86 13.73
C TYR A 159 2.85 7.97 13.22
N ASP A 160 1.93 8.51 12.42
CA ASP A 160 0.87 7.74 11.76
C ASP A 160 1.42 7.06 10.50
N HIS A 161 1.19 5.76 10.38
CA HIS A 161 1.63 4.93 9.26
C HIS A 161 0.44 4.28 8.57
N LEU A 162 0.22 4.58 7.28
CA LEU A 162 -0.78 3.86 6.48
C LEU A 162 -0.20 2.53 6.03
N ILE A 163 -0.86 1.43 6.39
CA ILE A 163 -0.38 0.08 6.07
C ILE A 163 -0.77 -0.30 4.64
N LEU A 164 0.20 -0.74 3.87
CA LEU A 164 0.06 -1.01 2.44
C LEU A 164 -0.05 -2.50 2.12
N ASN A 165 0.47 -3.38 2.96
CA ASN A 165 0.43 -4.83 2.76
C ASN A 165 -0.01 -5.58 4.02
N LYS A 166 0.04 -6.91 4.01
CA LYS A 166 -0.47 -7.78 5.10
C LYS A 166 -1.98 -7.63 5.38
N GLU A 167 -2.45 -8.28 6.45
CA GLU A 167 -3.86 -8.33 6.87
C GLU A 167 -4.41 -6.96 7.25
N GLU A 168 -3.56 -6.11 7.84
CA GLU A 168 -3.91 -4.78 8.33
C GLU A 168 -3.93 -3.68 7.23
N LYS A 169 -3.84 -4.06 5.95
CA LYS A 169 -3.78 -3.10 4.83
C LYS A 169 -4.99 -2.16 4.79
N GLY A 170 -4.72 -0.86 4.67
CA GLY A 170 -5.73 0.19 4.75
C GLY A 170 -6.10 0.61 6.17
N ASN A 171 -5.43 0.09 7.19
CA ASN A 171 -5.43 0.65 8.53
C ASN A 171 -4.29 1.67 8.68
N ILE A 172 -4.46 2.62 9.59
CA ILE A 172 -3.43 3.49 10.11
C ILE A 172 -2.95 2.90 11.43
N ALA A 173 -1.64 2.83 11.62
CA ALA A 173 -1.03 2.41 12.88
C ALA A 173 -0.09 3.50 13.40
N ASP A 174 0.08 3.55 14.71
CA ASP A 174 1.04 4.41 15.38
C ASP A 174 2.33 3.61 15.67
N SER A 175 3.47 4.29 15.62
CA SER A 175 4.77 3.74 15.98
C SER A 175 5.53 4.57 17.02
N ILE A 176 4.91 5.55 17.69
CA ILE A 176 5.55 6.48 18.62
C ILE A 176 6.16 5.71 19.81
N SER A 177 7.43 5.33 19.66
CA SER A 177 8.23 4.63 20.67
C SER A 177 7.86 3.17 20.97
N SER A 178 7.19 2.48 20.05
CA SER A 178 6.87 1.05 20.21
C SER A 178 8.04 0.18 19.71
N TYR A 179 8.69 -0.53 20.64
CA TYR A 179 9.78 -1.46 20.36
C TYR A 179 9.52 -2.83 20.98
N THR A 180 10.03 -3.87 20.35
CA THR A 180 10.12 -5.21 20.92
C THR A 180 11.54 -5.75 20.81
N THR A 181 11.79 -6.93 21.38
CA THR A 181 13.08 -7.63 21.25
C THR A 181 12.84 -9.09 20.96
N THR A 182 13.40 -9.58 19.85
CA THR A 182 13.31 -10.97 19.41
C THR A 182 14.72 -11.48 19.16
N ALA A 183 15.03 -12.67 19.67
CA ALA A 183 16.33 -13.31 19.47
C ALA A 183 17.57 -12.42 19.78
N GLY A 184 17.44 -11.45 20.69
CA GLY A 184 18.50 -10.53 21.08
C GLY A 184 18.60 -9.25 20.24
N ILE A 185 17.73 -9.05 19.24
CA ILE A 185 17.66 -7.85 18.41
C ILE A 185 16.45 -7.01 18.82
N LYS A 186 16.67 -5.73 19.09
CA LYS A 186 15.61 -4.75 19.37
C LYS A 186 15.19 -4.07 18.07
N TYR A 187 13.89 -3.95 17.81
CA TYR A 187 13.36 -3.31 16.59
C TYR A 187 12.01 -2.66 16.84
N LYS A 188 11.64 -1.72 15.96
CA LYS A 188 10.40 -0.96 16.03
C LYS A 188 9.23 -1.80 15.54
N ILE A 189 8.07 -1.64 16.19
CA ILE A 189 6.81 -2.31 15.79
C ILE A 189 5.69 -1.29 15.61
N LEU A 190 4.69 -1.68 14.84
CA LEU A 190 3.44 -0.94 14.69
C LEU A 190 2.45 -1.38 15.77
N THR A 191 1.70 -0.42 16.30
CA THR A 191 0.69 -0.60 17.32
C THR A 191 -0.57 0.20 16.98
N GLU A 192 -1.68 -0.08 17.68
CA GLU A 192 -2.91 0.74 17.60
C GLU A 192 -3.51 0.88 16.18
N PHE A 193 -3.73 -0.25 15.52
CA PHE A 193 -4.33 -0.33 14.20
C PHE A 193 -5.76 0.19 14.18
N ARG A 194 -6.02 1.22 13.37
CA ARG A 194 -7.34 1.84 13.18
C ARG A 194 -7.72 1.89 11.70
N PRO A 195 -8.96 1.55 11.31
CA PRO A 195 -9.37 1.66 9.92
C PRO A 195 -9.28 3.10 9.38
N LEU A 196 -8.64 3.27 8.22
CA LEU A 196 -8.55 4.57 7.54
C LEU A 196 -9.91 5.27 7.35
N PRO A 197 -11.02 4.59 6.99
CA PRO A 197 -12.34 5.22 6.89
C PRO A 197 -12.86 5.82 8.20
N GLU A 198 -12.49 5.24 9.35
CA GLU A 198 -12.90 5.73 10.66
C GLU A 198 -12.09 6.99 11.01
N VAL A 199 -10.77 6.94 10.83
CA VAL A 199 -9.89 8.09 11.08
C VAL A 199 -10.25 9.30 10.21
N ILE A 200 -10.54 9.09 8.92
CA ILE A 200 -10.99 10.17 8.02
C ILE A 200 -12.30 10.79 8.53
N ARG A 201 -13.27 9.95 8.92
CA ARG A 201 -14.57 10.43 9.40
C ARG A 201 -14.45 11.25 10.68
N GLU A 202 -13.70 10.76 11.66
CA GLU A 202 -13.44 11.49 12.90
C GLU A 202 -12.78 12.84 12.64
N THR A 203 -11.83 12.89 11.71
CA THR A 203 -11.12 14.12 11.36
C THR A 203 -12.06 15.14 10.72
N LEU A 204 -12.91 14.70 9.78
CA LEU A 204 -13.91 15.55 9.14
C LEU A 204 -14.97 16.06 10.13
N ASP A 205 -15.40 15.22 11.07
CA ASP A 205 -16.39 15.59 12.08
C ASP A 205 -15.81 16.59 13.10
N ARG A 206 -14.55 16.41 13.52
CA ARG A 206 -13.84 17.39 14.36
C ARG A 206 -13.70 18.74 13.66
N GLN A 207 -13.44 18.76 12.36
CA GLN A 207 -13.36 20.00 11.59
C GLN A 207 -14.71 20.73 11.57
N LYS A 208 -15.83 20.02 11.39
CA LYS A 208 -17.18 20.63 11.40
C LYS A 208 -17.59 21.21 12.76
N ASN A 209 -17.16 20.59 13.86
CA ASN A 209 -17.52 21.02 15.21
C ASN A 209 -16.65 22.17 15.76
N ASN A 210 -15.56 22.52 15.08
CA ASN A 210 -14.66 23.61 15.46
C ASN A 210 -14.93 24.93 14.68
N TYR A 211 -16.02 24.99 13.92
CA TYR A 211 -16.59 26.18 13.27
C TYR A 211 -17.99 26.47 13.79
#